data_AF-A0A7C7ZSE0-F1
#
_entry.id   AF-A0A7C7ZSE0-F1
#
_cell.length_a   1.000
_cell.length_b   1.000
_cell.length_c   1.000
_cell.angle_alpha   90.00
_cell.angle_beta   90.00
_cell.angle_gamma   90.00
#
_symmetry.space_group_name_H-M   'P 1'
#
loop_
_entity.id
_entity.type
_entity.pdbx_description
1 polymer ?
#
loop_
_entity_poly.entity_id
_entity_poly.type
_entity_poly.pdbx_seq_one_letter_code
_entity_poly.pdbx_strand_id
1 'polypeptide(L)' 'QNNNSSADKAVVVAGELLERSLETGGNMVIQRAPAPMKGRLKIWGKTGTDFILYKRLKDQLDPAGIMSPGRFVGNL' A
#
# COMPACT_ATOMS: atom_id res chain seq x y z
N GLN A 1 13.90 17.88 13.24
CA GLN A 1 14.61 16.72 12.65
C GLN A 1 14.12 15.35 13.16
N ASN A 2 13.30 15.25 14.22
CA ASN A 2 12.85 13.95 14.77
C ASN A 2 11.72 13.20 14.01
N ASN A 3 10.98 13.85 13.12
CA ASN A 3 9.73 13.27 12.58
C ASN A 3 9.96 12.18 11.51
N ASN A 4 11.04 12.28 10.72
CA ASN A 4 11.32 11.27 9.68
C ASN A 4 11.74 9.93 10.27
N SER A 5 12.54 9.92 11.36
CA SER A 5 13.01 8.67 11.97
C SER A 5 11.86 7.81 12.53
N SER A 6 10.84 8.43 13.12
CA SER A 6 9.67 7.69 13.63
C SER A 6 8.79 7.17 12.50
N ALA A 7 8.55 7.98 11.47
CA ALA A 7 7.81 7.58 10.28
C ALA A 7 8.50 6.41 9.54
N ASP A 8 9.83 6.46 9.42
CA ASP A 8 10.62 5.39 8.79
C ASP A 8 10.48 4.08 9.55
N LYS A 9 10.60 4.11 10.88
CA LYS A 9 10.36 2.93 11.73
C LYS A 9 8.96 2.37 11.56
N ALA A 10 7.94 3.23 11.51
CA ALA A 10 6.55 2.79 11.32
C ALA A 10 6.33 2.11 9.95
N VAL A 11 7.00 2.58 8.89
CA VAL A 11 6.95 1.93 7.57
C VAL A 11 7.57 0.54 7.63
N VAL A 12 8.72 0.40 8.30
CA VAL A 12 9.40 -0.90 8.47
C VAL A 12 8.50 -1.87 9.25
N VAL A 13 7.99 -1.44 10.40
CA VAL A 13 7.11 -2.28 11.24
C VAL A 13 5.84 -2.69 10.51
N ALA A 14 5.23 -1.79 9.73
CA ALA A 14 4.07 -2.13 8.91
C ALA A 14 4.40 -3.20 7.84
N GLY A 15 5.59 -3.16 7.27
CA GLY A 15 6.08 -4.20 6.36
C GLY A 15 6.23 -5.55 7.05
N GLU A 16 6.85 -5.58 8.22
CA GLU A 16 7.02 -6.81 9.01
C GLU A 16 5.69 -7.42 9.46
N LEU A 17 4.74 -6.59 9.90
CA LEU A 17 3.39 -7.04 10.28
C LEU A 17 2.62 -7.62 9.10
N LEU A 18 2.78 -7.05 7.90
CA LEU A 18 2.19 -7.61 6.69
C LEU A 18 2.78 -8.99 6.40
N GLU A 19 4.10 -9.17 6.43
CA GLU A 19 4.73 -10.48 6.18
C GLU A 19 4.26 -11.53 7.20
N ARG A 20 4.20 -11.19 8.49
CA ARG A 20 3.65 -12.11 9.52
C ARG A 20 2.19 -12.45 9.30
N SER A 21 1.39 -11.49 8.84
CA SER A 21 -0.03 -11.75 8.52
C SER A 21 -0.14 -12.77 7.38
N LEU A 22 0.69 -12.65 6.35
CA LEU A 22 0.73 -13.55 5.20
C LEU A 22 1.19 -14.96 5.57
N GLU A 23 2.16 -15.09 6.48
CA GLU A 23 2.62 -16.39 7.02
C GLU A 23 1.48 -17.17 7.68
N THR A 24 0.51 -16.46 8.27
CA THR A 24 -0.70 -17.06 8.86
C THR A 24 -1.85 -17.25 7.87
N GLY A 25 -1.62 -16.99 6.59
CA GLY A 25 -2.65 -17.04 5.53
C GLY A 25 -3.60 -15.84 5.51
N GLY A 26 -3.30 -14.79 6.28
CA GLY A 26 -4.05 -13.54 6.33
C GLY A 26 -3.53 -12.46 5.39
N ASN A 27 -4.15 -11.28 5.47
CA ASN A 27 -3.66 -10.06 4.82
C ASN A 27 -3.81 -8.88 5.79
N MET A 28 -3.04 -7.83 5.60
CA MET A 28 -3.11 -6.61 6.41
C MET A 28 -3.47 -5.42 5.53
N VAL A 29 -4.38 -4.58 6.01
CA VAL A 29 -4.76 -3.31 5.37
C VAL A 29 -4.52 -2.14 6.32
N ILE A 30 -4.05 -1.02 5.78
CA ILE A 30 -3.81 0.20 6.55
C ILE A 30 -4.94 1.18 6.30
N GLN A 31 -5.84 1.32 7.27
CA GLN A 31 -7.01 2.19 7.12
C GLN A 31 -6.65 3.68 7.15
N ARG A 32 -5.65 4.06 7.94
CA ARG A 32 -5.21 5.45 8.12
C ARG A 32 -3.70 5.53 8.27
N ALA A 33 -3.10 6.49 7.57
CA ALA A 33 -1.70 6.86 7.70
C ALA A 33 -1.52 8.33 7.28
N PRO A 34 -0.51 9.03 7.78
CA PRO A 34 -0.14 10.36 7.28
C PRO A 34 0.17 10.33 5.78
N ALA A 35 -0.27 11.35 5.04
CA ALA A 35 -0.05 11.48 3.59
C ALA A 35 1.40 11.23 3.13
N PRO A 36 2.45 11.79 3.76
CA PRO A 36 3.84 11.60 3.32
C PRO A 36 4.33 10.15 3.44
N MET A 37 3.65 9.31 4.25
CA MET A 37 4.04 7.91 4.45
C MET A 37 3.31 6.96 3.52
N LYS A 38 2.12 7.33 3.03
CA LYS A 38 1.22 6.45 2.28
C LYS A 38 1.87 5.81 1.04
N GLY A 39 2.68 6.56 0.29
CA GLY A 39 3.36 6.04 -0.91
C GLY A 39 4.47 5.02 -0.63
N ARG A 40 4.87 4.85 0.63
CA ARG A 40 5.88 3.89 1.07
C ARG A 40 5.26 2.66 1.73
N LEU A 41 3.94 2.67 1.93
CA LEU A 41 3.19 1.64 2.62
C LEU A 41 2.39 0.82 1.61
N LYS A 42 2.35 -0.50 1.81
CA LYS A 42 1.42 -1.39 1.09
C LYS A 42 0.03 -1.27 1.71
N ILE A 43 -0.69 -0.19 1.40
CA ILE A 43 -1.98 0.17 2.05
C ILE A 43 -3.04 -0.94 1.94
N TRP A 44 -3.06 -1.63 0.80
CA TRP A 44 -4.00 -2.72 0.49
C TRP A 44 -3.45 -4.12 0.82
N GLY A 45 -2.27 -4.18 1.42
CA GLY A 45 -1.56 -5.43 1.70
C GLY A 45 -0.75 -5.95 0.51
N LYS A 46 -0.58 -7.27 0.41
CA LYS A 46 0.24 -7.88 -0.64
C LYS A 46 -0.46 -7.78 -2.00
N THR A 47 0.26 -7.27 -2.99
CA THR A 47 -0.16 -7.37 -4.39
C THR A 47 -0.12 -8.84 -4.81
N GLY A 48 -1.28 -9.43 -5.08
CA GLY A 48 -1.44 -10.81 -5.52
C GLY A 48 -1.39 -10.98 -7.05
N THR A 49 -1.68 -12.19 -7.51
CA THR A 49 -1.82 -12.52 -8.94
C THR A 49 -3.04 -11.86 -9.59
N ASP A 50 -4.00 -11.45 -8.77
CA ASP A 50 -5.20 -10.67 -9.13
C ASP A 50 -4.89 -9.21 -9.52
N PHE A 51 -3.65 -8.75 -9.33
CA PHE A 51 -3.21 -7.40 -9.72
C PHE A 51 -3.51 -7.03 -11.17
N ILE A 52 -3.42 -7.99 -12.09
CA ILE A 52 -3.70 -7.75 -13.51
C ILE A 52 -5.15 -7.30 -13.72
N LEU A 53 -6.09 -7.87 -12.94
CA LEU A 53 -7.50 -7.49 -12.98
C LEU A 53 -7.69 -6.07 -12.43
N TYR A 54 -7.12 -5.77 -11.26
CA TYR A 54 -7.21 -4.43 -10.67
C TYR A 54 -6.61 -3.36 -11.57
N LYS A 55 -5.46 -3.65 -12.20
CA LYS A 55 -4.84 -2.72 -13.15
C LYS A 55 -5.76 -2.42 -14.33
N ARG A 56 -6.34 -3.45 -14.97
CA ARG A 56 -7.27 -3.24 -16.10
C ARG A 56 -8.50 -2.45 -15.68
N LEU A 57 -9.04 -2.72 -14.50
CA LEU A 57 -10.17 -1.97 -13.96
C LEU A 57 -9.79 -0.50 -13.72
N LYS A 58 -8.63 -0.25 -13.10
CA LYS A 58 -8.11 1.10 -12.85
C LYS A 58 -7.86 1.86 -14.16
N ASP A 59 -7.29 1.21 -15.17
CA ASP A 59 -7.02 1.79 -16.48
C ASP A 59 -8.33 2.21 -17.19
N GLN A 60 -9.44 1.49 -16.99
CA GLN A 60 -10.75 1.84 -17.54
C GLN A 60 -11.48 2.93 -16.74
N LEU A 61 -11.42 2.86 -15.40
CA LEU A 61 -12.14 3.77 -14.51
C LEU A 61 -11.45 5.12 -14.34
N ASP A 62 -10.12 5.15 -14.36
CA ASP A 62 -9.32 6.35 -14.20
C ASP A 62 -8.17 6.38 -15.21
N PRO A 63 -8.48 6.56 -16.51
CA PRO A 63 -7.47 6.60 -17.57
C PRO A 63 -6.45 7.73 -17.39
N ALA A 64 -6.84 8.80 -16.70
CA ALA A 64 -6.01 9.96 -16.43
C ALA A 64 -5.14 9.82 -15.17
N GLY A 65 -5.31 8.73 -14.39
CA GLY A 65 -4.51 8.48 -13.18
C GLY A 65 -4.72 9.50 -12.05
N ILE A 66 -5.87 10.17 -12.01
CA ILE A 66 -6.17 11.25 -11.05
C ILE A 66 -6.54 10.67 -9.67
N MET A 67 -7.16 9.49 -9.64
CA MET A 67 -7.62 8.85 -8.42
C MET A 67 -6.49 8.08 -7.73
N SER A 68 -6.12 8.56 -6.54
CA SER A 68 -5.16 7.90 -5.64
C SER A 68 -3.78 7.61 -6.24
N PRO A 69 -3.12 8.61 -6.87
CA PRO A 69 -1.85 8.41 -7.56
C PRO A 69 -0.78 7.85 -6.63
N GLY A 70 -0.11 6.77 -7.06
CA GLY A 70 0.98 6.12 -6.33
C GLY A 70 0.54 5.45 -5.03
N ARG A 71 -0.77 5.24 -4.85
CA ARG A 71 -1.38 4.68 -3.63
C ARG A 71 -2.40 3.59 -3.92
N PHE A 72 -2.72 3.36 -5.19
CA PHE A 72 -3.51 2.19 -5.56
C PHE A 72 -2.65 0.93 -5.46
N VAL A 73 -3.29 -0.24 -5.57
CA VAL A 73 -2.61 -1.54 -5.56
C VAL A 73 -1.43 -1.50 -6.53
N GLY A 74 -0.26 -2.01 -6.14
CA GLY A 74 0.93 -2.01 -6.98
C GLY A 74 1.55 -0.62 -7.25
N ASN A 75 1.25 0.39 -6.43
CA ASN A 75 1.70 1.78 -6.59
C ASN A 75 1.20 2.47 -7.88
N LEU A 76 0.03 2.05 -8.37
CA LEU A 76 -0.73 2.72 -9.44
C LEU A 76 -1.51 3.95 -8.93
#